data_AF-X0XCA0-F1
#
_entry.id   AF-X0XCA0-F1
#
_cell.length_a   1.000
_cell.length_b   1.000
_cell.length_c   1.000
_cell.angle_alpha   90.00
_cell.angle_beta   90.00
_cell.angle_gamma   90.00
#
_symmetry.space_group_name_H-M   'P 1'
#
loop_
_entity.id
_entity.type
_entity.pdbx_description
1 polymer ?
#
loop_
_entity_poly.entity_id
_entity_poly.type
_entity_poly.pdbx_seq_one_letter_code
_entity_poly.pdbx_strand_id
1 'polypeptide(L)'
;MEIISNLINGVNNNETGVSRIKYNYNLKIAKHVWHGIAMKFIEDIQLDRDNRNAWTELIKYAFADESCEYDLNNAIGIIGQTGTGKTKTMQILKEFIAIDDIRYLLNGKMGRFSFKTVSAKLITGEYSTKGYTAIDKYCNMGCLCIDDLGSENLSTKHYGTEINVIEEIIENRYIKGMITHFTSNIKP
;
A
#
# COMPACT_ATOMS: atom_id res chain seq x y z
N MET A 1 -2.76 5.95 -14.95
CA MET A 1 -2.75 5.10 -13.73
C MET A 1 -4.09 5.28 -13.06
N GLU A 2 -4.68 4.20 -12.56
CA GLU A 2 -5.94 4.22 -11.82
C GLU A 2 -5.64 3.87 -10.36
N ILE A 3 -6.23 4.60 -9.41
CA ILE A 3 -6.11 4.32 -7.99
C ILE A 3 -7.45 3.82 -7.48
N ILE A 4 -7.44 2.67 -6.82
CA ILE A 4 -8.59 2.03 -6.20
C ILE A 4 -8.37 2.05 -4.70
N SER A 5 -9.36 2.54 -3.94
CA SER A 5 -9.36 2.56 -2.47
C SER A 5 -10.50 1.74 -1.87
N ASN A 6 -11.22 0.96 -2.69
CA ASN A 6 -12.46 0.27 -2.31
C ASN A 6 -12.31 -1.25 -2.09
N LEU A 7 -11.13 -1.74 -1.72
CA LEU A 7 -11.00 -3.16 -1.39
C LEU A 7 -11.59 -3.45 0.00
N ILE A 8 -12.90 -3.73 -0.05
CA ILE A 8 -13.76 -4.47 0.87
C ILE A 8 -13.57 -4.11 2.35
N ASN A 9 -14.57 -3.43 2.90
CA ASN A 9 -14.70 -3.06 4.30
C ASN A 9 -14.50 -4.25 5.25
N GLY A 10 -13.32 -4.33 5.87
CA GLY A 10 -13.05 -5.19 7.01
C GLY A 10 -13.62 -4.58 8.28
N VAL A 11 -14.79 -5.07 8.69
CA VAL A 11 -15.44 -4.95 10.01
C VAL A 11 -15.12 -3.65 10.77
N ASN A 12 -15.94 -2.63 10.54
CA ASN A 12 -16.15 -1.54 11.49
C ASN A 12 -16.74 -2.12 12.79
N ASN A 13 -15.89 -2.42 13.76
CA ASN A 13 -16.27 -2.45 15.17
C ASN A 13 -15.25 -1.57 15.92
N ASN A 14 -15.76 -0.50 16.53
CA ASN A 14 -15.04 0.65 17.09
C ASN A 14 -14.09 0.34 18.28
N GLU A 15 -13.51 -0.85 18.37
CA GLU A 15 -12.55 -1.25 19.41
C GLU A 15 -11.30 -1.98 18.87
N THR A 16 -11.28 -2.39 17.59
CA THR A 16 -10.14 -3.05 16.94
C THR A 16 -10.02 -2.62 15.49
N GLY A 17 -8.83 -2.18 15.06
CA GLY A 17 -8.57 -1.73 13.69
C GLY A 17 -7.55 -0.59 13.58
N VAL A 18 -7.33 -0.13 12.35
CA VAL A 18 -6.54 1.08 12.07
C VAL A 18 -7.44 2.33 12.16
N SER A 19 -7.03 3.32 12.95
CA SER A 19 -7.60 4.66 12.93
C SER A 19 -6.56 5.69 12.49
N ARG A 20 -6.94 6.59 11.58
CA ARG A 20 -6.06 7.63 11.05
C ARG A 20 -6.04 8.85 11.97
N ILE A 21 -4.87 9.47 12.13
CA ILE A 21 -4.74 10.77 12.82
C ILE A 21 -4.84 11.87 11.77
N LYS A 22 -5.69 12.87 12.00
CA LYS A 22 -5.81 14.04 11.13
C LYS A 22 -4.67 15.01 11.39
N TYR A 23 -3.99 15.44 10.33
CA TYR A 23 -2.90 16.40 10.40
C TYR A 23 -3.33 17.74 9.82
N ASN A 24 -2.94 18.83 10.48
CA ASN A 24 -3.02 20.15 9.89
C ASN A 24 -1.81 20.36 8.98
N TYR A 25 -2.06 20.70 7.72
CA TYR A 25 -1.00 20.89 6.73
C TYR A 25 -1.41 21.95 5.70
N ASN A 26 -0.43 22.46 4.96
CA ASN A 26 -0.68 23.32 3.82
C ASN A 26 -0.53 22.50 2.53
N LEU A 27 -1.62 22.31 1.78
CA LEU A 27 -1.63 21.49 0.57
C LEU A 27 -0.62 21.97 -0.49
N LYS A 28 -0.40 23.28 -0.62
CA LYS A 28 0.56 23.84 -1.58
C LYS A 28 2.00 23.46 -1.21
N ILE A 29 2.35 23.55 0.08
CA ILE A 29 3.66 23.15 0.59
C ILE A 29 3.83 21.63 0.45
N ALA A 30 2.83 20.84 0.83
CA ALA A 30 2.86 19.38 0.70
C ALA A 30 3.06 18.92 -0.76
N LYS A 31 2.39 19.56 -1.73
CA LYS A 31 2.61 19.30 -3.16
C LYS A 31 4.04 19.61 -3.60
N HIS A 32 4.65 20.66 -3.05
CA HIS A 32 6.03 21.00 -3.35
C HIS A 32 7.01 19.96 -2.78
N VAL A 33 6.80 19.52 -1.55
CA VAL A 33 7.59 18.45 -0.92
C VAL A 33 7.45 17.15 -1.71
N TRP A 34 6.22 16.74 -2.04
CA TRP A 34 5.94 15.58 -2.87
C TRP A 34 6.69 15.63 -4.20
N HIS A 35 6.60 16.76 -4.90
CA HIS A 35 7.30 16.96 -6.17
C HIS A 35 8.82 16.84 -6.00
N GLY A 36 9.40 17.43 -4.95
CA GLY A 36 10.83 17.29 -4.65
C GLY A 36 11.27 15.84 -4.41
N ILE A 37 10.43 15.02 -3.78
CA ILE A 37 10.67 13.58 -3.63
C ILE A 37 10.55 12.88 -4.98
N ALA A 38 9.50 13.17 -5.74
CA ALA A 38 9.25 12.56 -7.04
C ALA A 38 10.42 12.76 -8.01
N MET A 39 11.06 13.93 -7.99
CA MET A 39 12.25 14.23 -8.80
C MET A 39 13.46 13.34 -8.50
N LYS A 40 13.51 12.66 -7.35
CA LYS A 40 14.57 11.66 -7.06
C LYS A 40 14.36 10.34 -7.81
N PHE A 41 13.12 10.04 -8.20
CA PHE A 41 12.72 8.74 -8.75
C PHE A 41 12.27 8.79 -10.20
N ILE A 42 11.79 9.96 -10.65
CA ILE A 42 11.15 10.15 -11.95
C ILE A 42 11.97 11.20 -12.72
N GLU A 43 12.67 10.75 -13.76
CA GLU A 43 13.41 11.61 -14.69
C GLU A 43 12.50 12.20 -15.77
N ASP A 44 11.31 11.61 -15.98
CA ASP A 44 10.35 12.00 -17.01
C ASP A 44 9.24 12.92 -16.47
N ILE A 45 9.29 14.18 -16.89
CA ILE A 45 8.36 15.25 -16.52
C ILE A 45 6.92 14.97 -17.01
N GLN A 46 6.72 14.13 -18.03
CA GLN A 46 5.39 13.85 -18.58
C GLN A 46 4.56 12.97 -17.62
N LEU A 47 5.20 12.03 -16.93
CA LEU A 47 4.57 11.19 -15.90
C LEU A 47 4.05 11.98 -14.70
N ASP A 48 4.70 13.11 -14.35
CA ASP A 48 4.22 14.01 -13.29
C ASP A 48 2.86 14.61 -13.68
N ARG A 49 2.73 15.13 -14.91
CA ARG A 49 1.52 15.82 -15.35
C ARG A 49 0.27 14.96 -15.32
N ASP A 50 0.39 13.72 -15.79
CA ASP A 50 -0.74 12.79 -15.93
C ASP A 50 -1.22 12.23 -14.59
N ASN A 51 -0.37 12.24 -13.56
CA ASN A 51 -0.67 11.69 -12.24
C ASN A 51 -1.00 12.75 -11.18
N ARG A 52 -1.04 14.05 -11.53
CA ARG A 52 -1.21 15.15 -10.55
C ARG A 52 -2.44 15.03 -9.66
N ASN A 53 -3.57 14.57 -10.20
CA ASN A 53 -4.79 14.37 -9.42
C ASN A 53 -4.59 13.22 -8.42
N ALA A 54 -4.14 12.07 -8.91
CA ALA A 54 -3.84 10.90 -8.08
C ALA A 54 -2.84 11.23 -6.95
N TRP A 55 -1.77 11.96 -7.25
CA TRP A 55 -0.80 12.39 -6.24
C TRP A 55 -1.38 13.37 -5.24
N THR A 56 -2.25 14.29 -5.67
CA THR A 56 -2.97 15.19 -4.75
C THR A 56 -3.80 14.40 -3.76
N GLU A 57 -4.53 13.39 -4.24
CA GLU A 57 -5.34 12.53 -3.38
C GLU A 57 -4.48 11.63 -2.48
N LEU A 58 -3.31 11.15 -2.94
CA LEU A 58 -2.37 10.44 -2.08
C LEU A 58 -1.79 11.31 -0.96
N ILE A 59 -1.54 12.60 -1.23
CA ILE A 59 -1.10 13.56 -0.20
C ILE A 59 -2.21 13.75 0.84
N LYS A 60 -3.45 13.98 0.40
CA LYS A 60 -4.61 14.09 1.29
C LYS A 60 -4.82 12.82 2.11
N TYR A 61 -4.71 11.65 1.47
CA TYR A 61 -4.76 10.34 2.10
C TYR A 61 -3.70 10.18 3.20
N ALA A 62 -2.46 10.59 2.92
CA ALA A 62 -1.37 10.55 3.88
C ALA A 62 -1.70 11.33 5.16
N PHE A 63 -2.29 12.53 5.03
CA PHE A 63 -2.67 13.39 6.16
C PHE A 63 -4.06 13.14 6.75
N ALA A 64 -4.79 12.15 6.23
CA ALA A 64 -6.18 11.87 6.60
C ALA A 64 -7.10 13.10 6.45
N ASP A 65 -6.92 13.82 5.33
CA ASP A 65 -7.78 14.95 4.95
C ASP A 65 -9.15 14.42 4.49
N GLU A 66 -10.22 14.89 5.14
CA GLU A 66 -11.60 14.50 4.84
C GLU A 66 -12.08 14.90 3.43
N SER A 67 -11.36 15.81 2.76
CA SER A 67 -11.59 16.16 1.35
C SER A 67 -10.91 15.18 0.37
N CYS A 68 -10.28 14.12 0.88
CA CYS A 68 -9.74 13.05 0.03
C CYS A 68 -10.87 12.27 -0.62
N GLU A 69 -10.73 12.02 -1.92
CA GLU A 69 -11.66 11.18 -2.68
C GLU A 69 -11.46 9.68 -2.39
N TYR A 70 -10.32 9.31 -1.80
CA TYR A 70 -10.03 7.93 -1.41
C TYR A 70 -10.52 7.65 0.01
N ASP A 71 -10.98 6.43 0.26
CA ASP A 71 -11.28 5.99 1.61
C ASP A 71 -10.01 5.99 2.46
N LEU A 72 -9.99 6.86 3.48
CA LEU A 72 -8.87 7.08 4.37
C LEU A 72 -8.57 5.87 5.27
N ASN A 73 -9.56 5.00 5.50
CA ASN A 73 -9.45 3.84 6.36
C ASN A 73 -9.07 2.57 5.59
N ASN A 74 -9.14 2.61 4.26
CA ASN A 74 -8.78 1.49 3.41
C ASN A 74 -7.35 1.59 2.89
N ALA A 75 -6.87 0.46 2.38
CA ALA A 75 -5.62 0.43 1.66
C ALA A 75 -5.77 0.98 0.24
N ILE A 76 -4.72 1.67 -0.22
CA ILE A 76 -4.54 2.08 -1.61
C ILE A 76 -4.05 0.91 -2.49
N GLY A 77 -4.76 0.71 -3.59
CA GLY A 77 -4.35 -0.09 -4.75
C GLY A 77 -4.05 0.79 -5.95
N ILE A 78 -2.89 0.59 -6.58
CA ILE A 78 -2.53 1.32 -7.81
C ILE A 78 -2.50 0.36 -8.99
N ILE A 79 -3.35 0.61 -10.00
CA ILE A 79 -3.49 -0.24 -11.18
C ILE A 79 -3.13 0.53 -12.45
N GLY A 80 -2.45 -0.13 -13.39
CA GLY A 80 -2.07 0.47 -14.66
C GLY A 80 -0.98 -0.33 -15.36
N GLN A 81 -0.73 -0.04 -16.64
CA GLN A 81 0.25 -0.78 -17.43
C GLN A 81 1.68 -0.69 -16.86
N THR A 82 2.55 -1.59 -17.28
CA THR A 82 3.99 -1.55 -16.97
C THR A 82 4.59 -0.21 -17.40
N GLY A 83 5.51 0.33 -16.60
CA GLY A 83 6.17 1.61 -16.89
C GLY A 83 5.39 2.87 -16.50
N THR A 84 4.12 2.75 -16.06
CA THR A 84 3.31 3.92 -15.64
C THR A 84 3.68 4.52 -14.28
N GLY A 85 4.72 4.00 -13.60
CA GLY A 85 5.24 4.58 -12.36
C GLY A 85 4.55 4.15 -11.06
N LYS A 86 3.80 3.04 -11.04
CA LYS A 86 3.05 2.57 -9.85
C LYS A 86 3.95 2.31 -8.63
N THR A 87 4.98 1.48 -8.80
CA THR A 87 5.95 1.16 -7.75
C THR A 87 6.68 2.43 -7.26
N LYS A 88 7.08 3.31 -8.19
CA LYS A 88 7.69 4.60 -7.87
C LYS A 88 6.75 5.50 -7.07
N THR A 89 5.46 5.52 -7.41
CA THR A 89 4.45 6.29 -6.68
C THR A 89 4.30 5.79 -5.24
N MET A 90 4.30 4.47 -5.02
CA MET A 90 4.31 3.90 -3.66
C MET A 90 5.60 4.24 -2.89
N GLN A 91 6.75 4.30 -3.57
CA GLN A 91 8.02 4.73 -2.95
C GLN A 91 7.99 6.21 -2.55
N ILE A 92 7.46 7.08 -3.43
CA ILE A 92 7.28 8.52 -3.15
C ILE A 92 6.36 8.71 -1.95
N LEU A 93 5.21 8.02 -1.93
CA LEU A 93 4.27 8.06 -0.81
C LEU A 93 4.95 7.65 0.50
N LYS A 94 5.74 6.58 0.48
CA LYS A 94 6.48 6.10 1.64
C LYS A 94 7.49 7.14 2.16
N GLU A 95 8.27 7.77 1.29
CA GLU A 95 9.20 8.83 1.69
C GLU A 95 8.45 10.05 2.23
N PHE A 96 7.37 10.45 1.56
CA PHE A 96 6.56 11.60 1.94
C PHE A 96 6.00 11.46 3.35
N ILE A 97 5.41 10.30 3.64
CA ILE A 97 4.90 9.93 4.96
C ILE A 97 6.00 9.96 6.04
N ALA A 98 7.23 9.60 5.69
CA ALA A 98 8.34 9.55 6.63
C ALA A 98 8.90 10.94 7.00
N ILE A 99 8.82 11.92 6.10
CA ILE A 99 9.34 13.29 6.32
C ILE A 99 8.63 13.95 7.50
N ASP A 100 7.30 13.85 7.56
CA ASP A 100 6.48 14.45 8.61
C ASP A 100 6.16 13.48 9.77
N ASP A 101 6.84 12.32 9.82
CA ASP A 101 6.62 11.25 10.80
C ASP A 101 5.12 10.94 10.99
N ILE A 102 4.37 10.83 9.90
CA ILE A 102 2.91 10.61 9.94
C ILE A 102 2.62 9.32 10.72
N ARG A 103 1.63 9.38 11.62
CA ARG A 103 1.27 8.31 12.56
C ARG A 103 -0.20 7.92 12.42
N TYR A 104 -0.50 6.74 12.93
CA TYR A 104 -1.84 6.17 13.01
C TYR A 104 -2.01 5.46 14.35
N LEU A 105 -3.25 5.11 14.70
CA LEU A 105 -3.56 4.22 15.81
C LEU A 105 -3.85 2.83 15.26
N LEU A 106 -3.16 1.81 15.76
CA LEU A 106 -3.50 0.40 15.56
C LEU A 106 -4.02 -0.14 16.88
N ASN A 107 -5.30 -0.51 16.94
CA ASN A 107 -5.95 -0.98 18.17
C ASN A 107 -5.71 -0.01 19.34
N GLY A 108 -5.90 1.29 19.09
CA GLY A 108 -5.69 2.37 20.07
C GLY A 108 -4.23 2.71 20.39
N LYS A 109 -3.24 1.99 19.84
CA LYS A 109 -1.81 2.27 20.06
C LYS A 109 -1.22 3.08 18.92
N MET A 110 -0.56 4.18 19.25
CA MET A 110 0.11 5.02 18.26
C MET A 110 1.31 4.32 17.63
N GLY A 111 1.34 4.30 16.29
CA GLY A 111 2.44 3.77 15.49
C GLY A 111 2.73 4.67 14.29
N ARG A 112 3.92 4.53 13.71
CA ARG A 112 4.27 5.22 12.46
C ARG A 112 3.46 4.65 11.31
N PHE A 113 2.78 5.50 10.56
CA PHE A 113 2.21 5.08 9.30
C PHE A 113 3.39 4.86 8.35
N SER A 114 3.71 3.62 8.04
CA SER A 114 4.82 3.28 7.15
C SER A 114 4.63 1.85 6.69
N PHE A 115 4.96 1.59 5.43
CA PHE A 115 4.80 0.27 4.85
C PHE A 115 6.09 -0.26 4.23
N LYS A 116 6.21 -1.59 4.22
CA LYS A 116 7.25 -2.30 3.47
C LYS A 116 6.69 -2.71 2.11
N THR A 117 7.41 -2.42 1.05
CA THR A 117 7.07 -2.87 -0.31
C THR A 117 7.79 -4.17 -0.61
N VAL A 118 7.06 -5.19 -1.05
CA VAL A 118 7.57 -6.53 -1.36
C VAL A 118 6.85 -7.02 -2.61
N SER A 119 7.56 -7.55 -3.61
CA SER A 119 6.90 -8.09 -4.81
C SER A 119 6.19 -9.40 -4.51
N ALA A 120 5.04 -9.62 -5.16
CA ALA A 120 4.27 -10.86 -5.01
C ALA A 120 5.08 -12.11 -5.41
N LYS A 121 5.96 -11.99 -6.42
CA LYS A 121 6.92 -13.03 -6.81
C LYS A 121 7.93 -13.38 -5.70
N LEU A 122 8.41 -12.38 -4.96
CA LEU A 122 9.33 -12.64 -3.84
C LEU A 122 8.62 -13.38 -2.71
N ILE A 123 7.37 -13.00 -2.41
CA ILE A 123 6.55 -13.66 -1.38
C ILE A 123 6.35 -15.14 -1.72
N THR A 124 5.89 -15.44 -2.94
CA THR A 124 5.71 -16.83 -3.41
C THR A 124 7.03 -17.61 -3.46
N GLY A 125 8.13 -16.99 -3.90
CA GLY A 125 9.46 -17.59 -3.87
C GLY A 125 9.98 -17.90 -2.46
N GLU A 126 9.65 -17.08 -1.46
CA GLU A 126 9.97 -17.41 -0.08
C GLU A 126 9.11 -18.55 0.45
N TYR A 127 7.84 -18.64 0.06
CA TYR A 127 6.99 -19.78 0.44
C TYR A 127 7.50 -21.11 -0.15
N SER A 128 7.94 -21.13 -1.41
CA SER A 128 8.45 -22.37 -2.02
C SER A 128 9.64 -22.96 -1.26
N THR A 129 10.42 -22.12 -0.57
CA THR A 129 11.58 -22.52 0.24
C THR A 129 11.28 -22.70 1.72
N LYS A 130 10.35 -21.93 2.31
CA LYS A 130 10.14 -21.84 3.78
C LYS A 130 8.75 -22.27 4.25
N GLY A 131 7.83 -22.58 3.33
CA GLY A 131 6.45 -22.95 3.63
C GLY A 131 5.71 -21.87 4.42
N TYR A 132 4.88 -22.30 5.37
CA TYR A 132 4.05 -21.42 6.21
C TYR A 132 4.85 -20.37 7.00
N THR A 133 6.14 -20.59 7.29
CA THR A 133 7.00 -19.57 7.90
C THR A 133 7.06 -18.29 7.07
N ALA A 134 7.01 -18.40 5.73
CA ALA A 134 6.95 -17.24 4.85
C ALA A 134 5.60 -16.52 4.95
N ILE A 135 4.49 -17.27 5.00
CA ILE A 135 3.14 -16.70 5.15
C ILE A 135 3.05 -15.96 6.47
N ASP A 136 3.43 -16.60 7.59
CA ASP A 136 3.39 -16.00 8.92
C ASP A 136 4.18 -14.69 9.00
N LYS A 137 5.35 -14.64 8.35
CA LYS A 137 6.16 -13.42 8.26
C LYS A 137 5.38 -12.25 7.65
N TYR A 138 4.64 -12.47 6.56
CA TYR A 138 3.90 -11.41 5.87
C TYR A 138 2.54 -11.12 6.51
N CYS A 139 1.88 -12.14 7.06
CA CYS A 139 0.63 -12.00 7.82
C CYS A 139 0.78 -11.19 9.11
N ASN A 140 1.99 -11.13 9.68
CA ASN A 140 2.27 -10.42 10.93
C ASN A 140 3.17 -9.18 10.75
N MET A 141 3.55 -8.86 9.50
CA MET A 141 4.21 -7.60 9.18
C MET A 141 3.23 -6.43 9.43
N GLY A 142 3.76 -5.23 9.74
CA GLY A 142 2.97 -4.00 9.86
C GLY A 142 2.24 -3.61 8.58
N CYS A 143 2.19 -2.33 8.20
CA CYS A 143 1.61 -2.00 6.89
C CYS A 143 2.46 -2.64 5.77
N LEU A 144 1.81 -3.29 4.82
CA LEU A 144 2.46 -4.01 3.72
C LEU A 144 2.01 -3.37 2.39
N CYS A 145 2.90 -3.31 1.42
CA CYS A 145 2.57 -3.02 0.03
C CYS A 145 3.02 -4.21 -0.83
N ILE A 146 2.07 -4.93 -1.42
CA ILE A 146 2.34 -6.04 -2.34
C ILE A 146 2.51 -5.47 -3.75
N ASP A 147 3.74 -5.45 -4.25
CA ASP A 147 4.07 -4.89 -5.56
C ASP A 147 3.88 -5.93 -6.67
N ASP A 148 3.37 -5.49 -7.82
CA ASP A 148 3.02 -6.32 -8.98
C ASP A 148 2.15 -7.54 -8.61
N LEU A 149 1.07 -7.29 -7.85
CA LEU A 149 0.04 -8.28 -7.52
C LEU A 149 -0.55 -8.90 -8.79
N GLY A 150 -0.61 -10.23 -8.82
CA GLY A 150 -1.05 -11.05 -9.95
C GLY A 150 0.04 -11.31 -10.99
N SER A 151 1.30 -10.92 -10.73
CA SER A 151 2.44 -11.30 -11.58
C SER A 151 3.08 -12.64 -11.16
N GLU A 152 2.75 -13.12 -9.97
CA GLU A 152 3.17 -14.38 -9.37
C GLU A 152 2.45 -15.61 -9.95
N ASN A 153 2.96 -16.80 -9.61
CA ASN A 153 2.23 -18.03 -9.87
C ASN A 153 1.03 -18.13 -8.90
N LEU A 154 -0.19 -18.26 -9.43
CA LEU A 154 -1.42 -18.35 -8.65
C LEU A 154 -1.40 -19.48 -7.62
N SER A 155 -0.72 -20.58 -7.95
CA SER A 155 -0.47 -21.68 -7.01
C SER A 155 1.04 -21.90 -6.87
N THR A 156 1.49 -22.01 -5.62
CA THR A 156 2.90 -22.32 -5.29
C THR A 156 2.97 -23.57 -4.44
N LYS A 157 3.94 -24.44 -4.74
CA LYS A 157 4.14 -25.72 -4.05
C LYS A 157 5.24 -25.63 -3.01
N HIS A 158 5.01 -26.24 -1.85
CA HIS A 158 6.03 -26.52 -0.85
C HIS A 158 5.79 -27.92 -0.28
N TYR A 159 6.75 -28.84 -0.43
CA TYR A 159 6.64 -30.25 -0.03
C TYR A 159 5.31 -30.93 -0.38
N GLY A 160 4.83 -30.72 -1.62
CA GLY A 160 3.58 -31.31 -2.13
C GLY A 160 2.30 -30.55 -1.76
N THR A 161 2.37 -29.57 -0.85
CA THR A 161 1.24 -28.68 -0.53
C THR A 161 1.19 -27.52 -1.51
N GLU A 162 0.08 -27.41 -2.23
CA GLU A 162 -0.19 -26.36 -3.22
C GLU A 162 -1.25 -25.40 -2.70
N ILE A 163 -0.92 -24.11 -2.62
CA ILE A 163 -1.83 -23.06 -2.13
C ILE A 163 -1.66 -21.78 -2.95
N ASN A 164 -2.66 -20.91 -2.88
CA ASN A 164 -2.54 -19.51 -3.29
C ASN A 164 -1.96 -18.68 -2.14
N VAL A 165 -0.63 -18.51 -2.15
CA VAL A 165 0.12 -17.87 -1.06
C VAL A 165 -0.33 -16.42 -0.84
N ILE A 166 -0.64 -15.69 -1.92
CA ILE A 166 -0.98 -14.27 -1.83
C ILE A 166 -2.39 -14.09 -1.29
N GLU A 167 -3.33 -14.90 -1.75
CA GLU A 167 -4.71 -14.93 -1.23
C GLU A 167 -4.71 -15.23 0.28
N GLU A 168 -4.02 -16.29 0.71
CA GLU A 168 -3.89 -16.65 2.13
C GLU A 168 -3.36 -15.48 2.98
N ILE A 169 -2.36 -14.75 2.48
CA ILE A 169 -1.80 -13.58 3.18
C ILE A 169 -2.81 -12.43 3.25
N ILE A 170 -3.49 -12.12 2.14
CA ILE A 170 -4.48 -11.04 2.09
C ILE A 170 -5.64 -11.35 3.04
N GLU A 171 -6.17 -12.57 3.03
CA GLU A 171 -7.26 -13.01 3.90
C GLU A 171 -6.88 -12.93 5.38
N ASN A 172 -5.73 -13.46 5.77
CA ASN A 172 -5.25 -13.39 7.15
C ASN A 172 -5.06 -11.93 7.62
N ARG A 173 -4.51 -11.07 6.76
CA ARG A 173 -4.30 -9.65 7.08
C ARG A 173 -5.62 -8.90 7.18
N TYR A 174 -6.60 -9.24 6.34
CA TYR A 174 -7.95 -8.72 6.39
C TYR A 174 -8.64 -9.06 7.71
N ILE A 175 -8.61 -10.33 8.13
CA ILE A 175 -9.18 -10.78 9.42
C ILE A 175 -8.53 -10.02 10.60
N LYS A 176 -7.24 -9.70 10.50
CA LYS A 176 -6.49 -8.95 11.52
C LYS A 176 -6.66 -7.42 11.42
N GLY A 177 -7.39 -6.90 10.42
CA GLY A 177 -7.55 -5.47 10.18
C GLY A 177 -6.25 -4.75 9.80
N MET A 178 -5.29 -5.44 9.18
CA MET A 178 -4.00 -4.87 8.79
C MET A 178 -4.05 -4.21 7.40
N ILE A 179 -3.52 -2.99 7.29
CA ILE A 179 -3.44 -2.27 6.00
C ILE A 179 -2.52 -2.99 5.02
N THR A 180 -3.05 -3.27 3.83
CA THR A 180 -2.32 -3.95 2.74
C THR A 180 -2.52 -3.20 1.44
N HIS A 181 -1.56 -2.32 1.12
CA HIS A 181 -1.49 -1.67 -0.18
C HIS A 181 -1.08 -2.66 -1.27
N PHE A 182 -1.32 -2.31 -2.53
CA PHE A 182 -0.79 -3.09 -3.64
C PHE A 182 -0.60 -2.26 -4.90
N THR A 183 0.20 -2.79 -5.82
CA THR A 183 0.22 -2.33 -7.21
C THR A 183 -0.11 -3.51 -8.13
N SER A 184 -0.76 -3.28 -9.27
CA SER A 184 -1.03 -4.33 -10.25
C SER A 184 -1.07 -3.81 -11.69
N ASN A 185 -0.78 -4.71 -12.63
CA ASN A 185 -1.01 -4.49 -14.06
C ASN A 185 -2.36 -5.06 -14.53
N ILE A 186 -3.04 -5.83 -13.69
CA ILE A 186 -4.30 -6.50 -14.00
C ILE A 186 -5.44 -5.62 -13.50
N LYS A 187 -6.42 -5.37 -14.36
CA LYS A 187 -7.63 -4.63 -13.97
C LYS A 187 -8.57 -5.55 -13.19
N PRO A 188 -9.33 -5.02 -12.22
CA PRO A 188 -10.36 -5.77 -11.50
C PRO A 188 -11.49 -6.26 -12.43
#